data_AF-A0A7K1VKN7-F1
#
_entry.id   AF-A0A7K1VKN7-F1
#
_cell.length_a   1.000
_cell.length_b   1.000
_cell.length_c   1.000
_cell.angle_alpha   90.00
_cell.angle_beta   90.00
_cell.angle_gamma   90.00
#
_symmetry.space_group_name_H-M   'P 1'
#
loop_
_entity.id
_entity.type
_entity.pdbx_description
1 polymer ?
#
loop_
_entity_poly.entity_id
_entity_poly.type
_entity_poly.pdbx_seq_one_letter_code
_entity_poly.pdbx_strand_id
1 'polypeptide(L)'
;MHSVSESANQRMRERRALLGARARTLAIERGLSGFTVDELCEDVGVSRRTFFNYFPTKEQAVLGRPEEGLEGEALERFLAGGGVPGTLSPTLLDGLVDLAIEHFEGIGLTPDGAQQLFALLEREPKLFTALMQAGSERDRLLERFSAERQGVAPDDPRIRLAVQLVGTLARHAVEQSLSHPEGPPFDAVLRARLDLARTLLTRTPDPEKDR
;
A
#
# COMPACT_ATOMS: atom_id res chain seq x y z
N MET A 1 11.25 -29.29 7.54
CA MET A 1 11.42 -28.54 6.27
C MET A 1 10.88 -27.10 6.32
N HIS A 2 10.11 -26.67 7.33
CA HIS A 2 9.62 -25.27 7.42
C HIS A 2 10.70 -24.22 7.72
N SER A 3 11.68 -24.50 8.58
CA SER A 3 12.69 -23.50 9.03
C SER A 3 13.62 -22.96 7.92
N VAL A 4 13.94 -23.75 6.89
CA VAL A 4 14.84 -23.30 5.79
C VAL A 4 14.10 -22.36 4.83
N SER A 5 12.82 -22.64 4.55
CA SER A 5 11.96 -21.82 3.67
C SER A 5 11.69 -20.45 4.28
N GLU A 6 11.45 -20.40 5.59
CA GLU A 6 11.21 -19.18 6.34
C GLU A 6 12.44 -18.26 6.38
N SER A 7 13.64 -18.85 6.57
CA SER A 7 14.91 -18.11 6.50
C SER A 7 15.22 -17.56 5.10
N ALA A 8 14.82 -18.27 4.05
CA ALA A 8 15.00 -17.83 2.67
C ALA A 8 14.05 -16.67 2.31
N ASN A 9 12.78 -16.78 2.70
CA ASN A 9 11.79 -15.72 2.53
C ASN A 9 12.15 -14.45 3.31
N GLN A 10 12.69 -14.60 4.52
CA GLN A 10 13.16 -13.46 5.31
C GLN A 10 14.32 -12.73 4.64
N ARG A 11 15.37 -13.45 4.21
CA ARG A 11 16.49 -12.85 3.46
C ARG A 11 16.05 -12.20 2.15
N MET A 12 15.03 -12.77 1.51
CA MET A 12 14.44 -12.23 0.29
C MET A 12 13.77 -10.87 0.57
N ARG A 13 12.98 -10.76 1.64
CA ARG A 13 12.36 -9.51 2.08
C ARG A 13 13.38 -8.45 2.47
N GLU A 14 14.41 -8.83 3.24
CA GLU A 14 15.47 -7.91 3.66
C GLU A 14 16.22 -7.32 2.47
N ARG A 15 16.57 -8.16 1.48
CA ARG A 15 17.22 -7.69 0.24
C ARG A 15 16.32 -6.77 -0.58
N ARG A 16 15.02 -7.10 -0.69
CA ARG A 16 14.03 -6.25 -1.36
C ARG A 16 13.93 -4.88 -0.68
N ALA A 17 13.82 -4.86 0.64
CA ALA A 17 13.76 -3.63 1.43
C ALA A 17 15.02 -2.78 1.28
N LEU A 18 16.21 -3.40 1.33
CA LEU A 18 17.48 -2.70 1.14
C LEU A 18 17.60 -2.07 -0.26
N LEU A 19 17.23 -2.80 -1.30
CA LEU A 19 17.19 -2.29 -2.68
C LEU A 19 16.23 -1.11 -2.82
N GLY A 20 15.01 -1.24 -2.27
CA GLY A 20 14.01 -0.18 -2.35
C GLY A 20 14.42 1.08 -1.58
N ALA A 21 14.96 0.93 -0.38
CA ALA A 21 15.49 2.03 0.41
C ALA A 21 16.63 2.75 -0.32
N ARG A 22 17.59 2.01 -0.89
CA ARG A 22 18.71 2.61 -1.63
C ARG A 22 18.26 3.29 -2.92
N ALA A 23 17.32 2.68 -3.66
CA ALA A 23 16.74 3.29 -4.85
C ALA A 23 16.05 4.63 -4.52
N ARG A 24 15.29 4.69 -3.42
CA ARG A 24 14.67 5.93 -2.94
C ARG A 24 15.71 6.99 -2.61
N THR A 25 16.76 6.65 -1.87
CA THR A 25 17.85 7.58 -1.55
C THR A 25 18.49 8.16 -2.81
N LEU A 26 18.87 7.30 -3.78
CA LEU A 26 19.47 7.76 -5.03
C LEU A 26 18.52 8.65 -5.84
N ALA A 27 17.23 8.29 -5.89
CA ALA A 27 16.23 9.06 -6.61
C ALA A 27 15.99 10.44 -5.96
N ILE A 28 16.00 10.53 -4.63
CA ILE A 28 15.89 11.80 -3.90
C ILE A 28 17.13 12.67 -4.13
N GLU A 29 18.33 12.09 -4.06
CA GLU A 29 19.59 12.83 -4.21
C GLU A 29 19.86 13.31 -5.63
N ARG A 30 19.53 12.49 -6.64
CA ARG A 30 20.01 12.68 -8.03
C ARG A 30 18.87 12.75 -9.05
N GLY A 31 17.62 12.63 -8.62
CA GLY A 31 16.48 12.45 -9.51
C GLY A 31 16.38 11.02 -10.05
N LEU A 32 15.25 10.68 -10.67
CA LEU A 32 15.05 9.34 -11.20
C LEU A 32 16.04 9.04 -12.33
N SER A 33 16.40 10.02 -13.16
CA SER A 33 17.34 9.81 -14.27
C SER A 33 18.82 9.86 -13.85
N GLY A 34 19.14 10.30 -12.63
CA GLY A 34 20.52 10.52 -12.17
C GLY A 34 21.24 9.29 -11.62
N PHE A 35 20.63 8.11 -11.70
CA PHE A 35 21.28 6.84 -11.37
C PHE A 35 20.80 5.69 -12.26
N THR A 36 21.62 4.66 -12.40
CA THR A 36 21.33 3.44 -13.15
C THR A 36 21.01 2.27 -12.24
N VAL A 37 20.34 1.24 -12.80
CA VAL A 37 20.12 -0.03 -12.08
C VAL A 37 21.44 -0.69 -11.72
N ASP A 38 22.47 -0.55 -12.56
CA ASP A 38 23.78 -1.18 -12.31
C ASP A 38 24.49 -0.53 -11.12
N GLU A 39 24.51 0.81 -11.04
CA GLU A 39 25.05 1.53 -9.88
C GLU A 39 24.31 1.15 -8.57
N LEU A 40 22.98 1.06 -8.62
CA LEU A 40 22.18 0.60 -7.47
C LEU A 40 22.53 -0.83 -7.07
N CYS A 41 22.73 -1.72 -8.05
CA CYS A 41 23.10 -3.12 -7.80
C CYS A 41 24.49 -3.24 -7.18
N GLU A 42 25.45 -2.44 -7.67
CA GLU A 42 26.81 -2.35 -7.11
C GLU A 42 26.80 -1.86 -5.67
N ASP A 43 26.06 -0.78 -5.38
CA ASP A 43 25.91 -0.21 -4.03
C ASP A 43 25.34 -1.22 -3.02
N VAL A 44 24.38 -2.06 -3.45
CA VAL A 44 23.70 -3.03 -2.59
C VAL A 44 24.38 -4.40 -2.60
N GLY A 45 25.34 -4.64 -3.51
CA GLY A 45 26.06 -5.90 -3.65
C GLY A 45 25.21 -7.04 -4.22
N VAL A 46 24.36 -6.75 -5.20
CA VAL A 46 23.52 -7.76 -5.89
C VAL A 46 23.72 -7.73 -7.40
N SER A 47 23.30 -8.80 -8.09
CA SER A 47 23.32 -8.82 -9.56
C SER A 47 22.13 -8.08 -10.16
N ARG A 48 22.27 -7.60 -11.41
CA ARG A 48 21.16 -7.05 -12.20
C ARG A 48 19.98 -8.02 -12.34
N ARG A 49 20.26 -9.33 -12.52
CA ARG A 49 19.22 -10.37 -12.52
C ARG A 49 18.47 -10.41 -11.18
N THR A 50 19.20 -10.30 -10.06
CA THR A 50 18.60 -10.25 -8.72
C THR A 50 17.71 -9.02 -8.56
N PHE A 51 18.12 -7.86 -9.05
CA PHE A 51 17.28 -6.66 -9.05
C PHE A 51 15.97 -6.91 -9.79
N PHE A 52 16.01 -7.39 -11.04
CA PHE A 52 14.80 -7.59 -11.85
C PHE A 52 13.90 -8.72 -11.33
N ASN A 53 14.43 -9.66 -10.54
CA ASN A 53 13.60 -10.62 -9.82
C ASN A 53 12.75 -9.96 -8.73
N TYR A 54 13.19 -8.82 -8.20
CA TYR A 54 12.44 -8.04 -7.21
C TYR A 54 11.61 -6.97 -7.89
N PHE A 55 12.24 -6.07 -8.64
CA PHE A 55 11.62 -4.89 -9.21
C PHE A 55 11.70 -4.94 -10.74
N PRO A 56 10.57 -5.11 -11.43
CA PRO A 56 10.47 -5.00 -12.89
C PRO A 56 11.05 -3.70 -13.46
N THR A 57 10.91 -2.59 -12.72
CA THR A 57 11.37 -1.27 -13.15
C THR A 57 12.08 -0.50 -12.05
N LYS A 58 12.82 0.54 -12.44
CA LYS A 58 13.51 1.45 -11.50
C LYS A 58 12.51 2.25 -10.68
N GLU A 59 11.41 2.64 -11.30
CA GLU A 59 10.30 3.34 -10.67
C GLU A 59 9.67 2.49 -9.54
N GLN A 60 9.45 1.19 -9.77
CA GLN A 60 8.93 0.30 -8.74
C GLN A 60 9.94 0.04 -7.61
N ALA A 61 11.25 0.09 -7.89
CA ALA A 61 12.24 0.07 -6.81
C ALA A 61 12.13 1.32 -5.91
N VAL A 62 11.86 2.48 -6.48
CA VAL A 62 11.65 3.73 -5.73
C VAL A 62 10.32 3.70 -4.98
N LEU A 63 9.23 3.36 -5.66
CA LEU A 63 7.85 3.51 -5.16
C LEU A 63 7.35 2.30 -4.35
N GLY A 64 8.00 1.15 -4.46
CA GLY A 64 7.44 -0.13 -4.03
C GLY A 64 6.60 -0.76 -5.13
N ARG A 65 6.21 -2.02 -4.92
CA ARG A 65 5.40 -2.78 -5.89
C ARG A 65 3.94 -2.87 -5.45
N PRO A 66 3.00 -2.94 -6.40
CA PRO A 66 1.57 -3.02 -6.09
C PRO A 66 1.19 -4.18 -5.15
N GLU A 67 1.84 -5.32 -5.32
CA GLU A 67 1.60 -6.55 -4.57
C GLU A 67 2.24 -6.58 -3.17
N GLU A 68 3.09 -5.62 -2.83
CA GLU A 68 3.78 -5.61 -1.54
C GLU A 68 2.79 -5.48 -0.38
N GLY A 69 2.88 -6.43 0.57
CA GLY A 69 1.94 -6.55 1.68
C GLY A 69 0.66 -7.30 1.33
N LEU A 70 0.49 -7.77 0.08
CA LEU A 70 -0.61 -8.64 -0.35
C LEU A 70 -0.13 -10.09 -0.51
N GLU A 71 0.58 -10.58 0.50
CA GLU A 71 1.27 -11.87 0.47
C GLU A 71 1.43 -12.45 1.88
N GLY A 72 1.62 -13.77 1.96
CA GLY A 72 1.84 -14.47 3.23
C GLY A 72 0.70 -14.29 4.24
N GLU A 73 1.05 -14.21 5.52
CA GLU A 73 0.11 -14.24 6.64
C GLU A 73 -0.91 -13.08 6.61
N ALA A 74 -0.52 -11.90 6.13
CA ALA A 74 -1.40 -10.74 6.03
C ALA A 74 -2.56 -11.00 5.05
N LEU A 75 -2.25 -11.53 3.86
CA LEU A 75 -3.26 -11.90 2.87
C LEU A 75 -4.11 -13.09 3.35
N GLU A 76 -3.49 -14.10 3.95
CA GLU A 76 -4.20 -15.26 4.51
C GLU A 76 -5.22 -14.83 5.57
N ARG A 77 -4.82 -13.95 6.50
CA ARG A 77 -5.70 -13.38 7.53
C ARG A 77 -6.83 -12.55 6.90
N PHE A 78 -6.52 -11.77 5.87
CA PHE A 78 -7.53 -11.02 5.13
C PHE A 78 -8.58 -11.94 4.50
N LEU A 79 -8.16 -12.97 3.77
CA LEU A 79 -9.05 -13.92 3.10
C LEU A 79 -9.89 -14.72 4.11
N ALA A 80 -9.29 -15.13 5.24
CA ALA A 80 -9.97 -15.86 6.30
C ALA A 80 -11.06 -15.04 7.02
N GLY A 81 -11.01 -13.71 6.95
CA GLY A 81 -12.03 -12.82 7.50
C GLY A 81 -13.32 -12.72 6.68
N GLY A 82 -13.53 -13.59 5.68
CA GLY A 82 -14.76 -13.70 4.92
C GLY A 82 -16.00 -14.01 5.77
N GLY A 83 -17.18 -13.68 5.25
CA GLY A 83 -18.46 -13.96 5.88
C GLY A 83 -19.25 -15.03 5.12
N VAL A 84 -20.58 -14.93 5.15
CA VAL A 84 -21.44 -15.78 4.30
C VAL A 84 -21.19 -15.42 2.83
N PRO A 85 -20.85 -16.39 1.96
CA PRO A 85 -20.63 -16.13 0.54
C PRO A 85 -21.82 -15.41 -0.12
N GLY A 86 -21.54 -14.43 -0.97
CA GLY A 86 -22.54 -13.60 -1.65
C GLY A 86 -22.95 -12.34 -0.87
N THR A 87 -22.51 -12.20 0.38
CA THR A 87 -22.77 -11.02 1.24
C THR A 87 -21.49 -10.29 1.57
N LEU A 88 -21.58 -8.99 1.88
CA LEU A 88 -20.43 -8.25 2.37
C LEU A 88 -20.30 -8.45 3.88
N SER A 89 -19.21 -9.11 4.28
CA SER A 89 -18.82 -9.25 5.68
C SER A 89 -18.61 -7.88 6.34
N PRO A 90 -19.05 -7.69 7.60
CA PRO A 90 -18.80 -6.45 8.34
C PRO A 90 -17.30 -6.15 8.54
N THR A 91 -16.44 -7.17 8.44
CA THR A 91 -14.99 -7.06 8.65
C THR A 91 -14.20 -6.75 7.37
N LEU A 92 -14.87 -6.55 6.23
CA LEU A 92 -14.21 -6.24 4.96
C LEU A 92 -13.38 -4.96 5.05
N LEU A 93 -13.99 -3.88 5.56
CA LEU A 93 -13.33 -2.57 5.64
C LEU A 93 -12.16 -2.58 6.63
N ASP A 94 -12.31 -3.25 7.77
CA ASP A 94 -11.21 -3.38 8.75
C ASP A 94 -10.05 -4.17 8.16
N GLY A 95 -10.32 -5.27 7.44
CA GLY A 95 -9.26 -6.03 6.78
C GLY A 95 -8.56 -5.24 5.66
N LEU A 96 -9.29 -4.41 4.91
CA LEU A 96 -8.66 -3.50 3.93
C LEU A 96 -7.79 -2.44 4.62
N VAL A 97 -8.22 -1.92 5.78
CA VAL A 97 -7.41 -1.01 6.61
C VAL A 97 -6.14 -1.70 7.11
N ASP A 98 -6.23 -2.94 7.59
CA ASP A 98 -5.07 -3.71 8.05
C ASP A 98 -4.05 -3.92 6.92
N LEU A 99 -4.51 -4.26 5.71
CA LEU A 99 -3.65 -4.37 4.52
C LEU A 99 -3.04 -3.04 4.07
N ALA A 100 -3.70 -1.90 4.35
CA ALA A 100 -3.16 -0.58 4.07
C ALA A 100 -2.09 -0.18 5.09
N ILE A 101 -2.27 -0.54 6.36
CA ILE A 101 -1.29 -0.38 7.45
C ILE A 101 -0.03 -1.18 7.13
N GLU A 102 -0.16 -2.47 6.86
CA GLU A 102 0.97 -3.35 6.51
C GLU A 102 1.76 -2.81 5.31
N HIS A 103 1.04 -2.32 4.28
CA HIS A 103 1.69 -1.76 3.10
C HIS A 103 2.49 -0.49 3.42
N PHE A 104 1.93 0.44 4.20
CA PHE A 104 2.60 1.68 4.56
C PHE A 104 3.81 1.43 5.47
N GLU A 105 3.66 0.56 6.48
CA GLU A 105 4.76 0.15 7.37
C GLU A 105 5.88 -0.56 6.61
N GLY A 106 5.52 -1.42 5.66
CA GLY A 106 6.47 -2.11 4.79
C GLY A 106 7.27 -1.19 3.86
N ILE A 107 6.71 -0.03 3.47
CA ILE A 107 7.43 1.00 2.72
C ILE A 107 8.45 1.72 3.61
N GLY A 108 8.12 1.92 4.90
CA GLY A 108 9.05 2.44 5.91
C GLY A 108 9.46 3.90 5.69
N LEU A 109 8.57 4.75 5.17
CA LEU A 109 8.85 6.17 4.96
C LEU A 109 8.82 6.93 6.29
N THR A 110 9.91 7.65 6.57
CA THR A 110 9.92 8.67 7.63
C THR A 110 9.21 9.95 7.13
N PRO A 111 8.77 10.84 8.03
CA PRO A 111 8.21 12.15 7.66
C PRO A 111 9.09 12.92 6.67
N ASP A 112 10.39 13.03 6.97
CA ASP A 112 11.37 13.69 6.09
C ASP A 112 11.54 12.97 4.75
N GLY A 113 11.64 11.63 4.78
CA GLY A 113 11.77 10.83 3.57
C GLY A 113 10.55 10.94 2.66
N ALA A 114 9.35 11.07 3.23
CA ALA A 114 8.15 11.26 2.45
C ALA A 114 8.04 12.66 1.86
N GLN A 115 8.39 13.72 2.61
CA GLN A 115 8.47 15.07 2.05
C GLN A 115 9.43 15.13 0.85
N GLN A 116 10.59 14.50 0.96
CA GLN A 116 11.55 14.39 -0.12
C GLN A 116 11.00 13.59 -1.31
N LEU A 117 10.30 12.49 -1.07
CA LEU A 117 9.67 11.70 -2.12
C LEU A 117 8.54 12.47 -2.83
N PHE A 118 7.73 13.24 -2.10
CA PHE A 118 6.70 14.10 -2.70
C PHE A 118 7.33 15.21 -3.53
N ALA A 119 8.37 15.88 -3.03
CA ALA A 119 9.11 16.88 -3.80
C ALA A 119 9.75 16.27 -5.07
N LEU A 120 10.18 15.00 -5.03
CA LEU A 120 10.65 14.28 -6.20
C LEU A 120 9.51 14.00 -7.20
N LEU A 121 8.35 13.53 -6.72
CA LEU A 121 7.17 13.26 -7.55
C LEU A 121 6.67 14.51 -8.28
N GLU A 122 6.69 15.67 -7.63
CA GLU A 122 6.33 16.96 -8.22
C GLU A 122 7.27 17.37 -9.37
N ARG A 123 8.55 17.00 -9.27
CA ARG A 123 9.59 17.37 -10.24
C ARG A 123 9.79 16.32 -11.34
N GLU A 124 9.33 15.10 -11.14
CA GLU A 124 9.50 13.95 -12.03
C GLU A 124 8.15 13.38 -12.51
N PRO A 125 7.56 13.89 -13.61
CA PRO A 125 6.25 13.46 -14.11
C PRO A 125 6.14 11.95 -14.40
N LYS A 126 7.27 11.32 -14.78
CA LYS A 126 7.33 9.87 -15.01
C LYS A 126 7.11 9.09 -13.72
N LEU A 127 7.67 9.56 -12.60
CA LEU A 127 7.51 8.90 -11.31
C LEU A 127 6.08 9.06 -10.80
N PHE A 128 5.46 10.22 -11.00
CA PHE A 128 4.04 10.43 -10.71
C PHE A 128 3.14 9.48 -11.52
N THR A 129 3.42 9.32 -12.82
CA THR A 129 2.69 8.38 -13.68
C THR A 129 2.83 6.94 -13.17
N ALA A 130 4.06 6.53 -12.81
CA ALA A 130 4.31 5.21 -12.25
C ALA A 130 3.59 4.99 -10.91
N LEU A 131 3.51 6.01 -10.05
CA LEU A 131 2.76 5.95 -8.79
C LEU A 131 1.26 5.71 -9.05
N MET A 132 0.66 6.44 -10.00
CA MET A 132 -0.76 6.27 -10.35
C MET A 132 -1.03 4.88 -10.96
N GLN A 133 -0.12 4.38 -11.79
CA GLN A 133 -0.21 3.03 -12.35
C GLN A 133 -0.12 1.97 -11.24
N ALA A 134 0.86 2.09 -10.35
CA ALA A 134 1.05 1.15 -9.25
C ALA A 134 -0.15 1.14 -8.29
N GLY A 135 -0.71 2.32 -7.97
CA GLY A 135 -1.93 2.43 -7.18
C GLY A 135 -3.12 1.75 -7.86
N SER A 136 -3.31 1.98 -9.16
CA SER A 136 -4.39 1.35 -9.94
C SER A 136 -4.23 -0.18 -10.02
N GLU A 137 -3.00 -0.68 -10.14
CA GLU A 137 -2.72 -2.12 -10.12
C GLU A 137 -3.00 -2.73 -8.74
N ARG A 138 -2.61 -2.03 -7.67
CA ARG A 138 -2.89 -2.44 -6.29
C ARG A 138 -4.38 -2.50 -6.01
N ASP A 139 -5.14 -1.50 -6.43
CA ASP A 139 -6.61 -1.49 -6.27
C ASP A 139 -7.25 -2.71 -6.95
N ARG A 140 -6.81 -3.06 -8.17
CA ARG A 140 -7.30 -4.26 -8.87
C ARG A 140 -6.96 -5.56 -8.13
N LEU A 141 -5.80 -5.65 -7.49
CA LEU A 141 -5.43 -6.80 -6.66
C LEU A 141 -6.34 -6.89 -5.43
N LEU A 142 -6.53 -5.78 -4.73
CA LEU A 142 -7.42 -5.69 -3.56
C LEU A 142 -8.87 -6.03 -3.92
N GLU A 143 -9.37 -5.55 -5.05
CA GLU A 143 -10.71 -5.87 -5.56
C GLU A 143 -10.85 -7.38 -5.81
N ARG A 144 -9.88 -8.00 -6.47
CA ARG A 144 -9.88 -9.46 -6.72
C ARG A 144 -9.90 -10.25 -5.42
N PHE A 145 -9.00 -9.97 -4.48
CA PHE A 145 -8.94 -10.68 -3.20
C PHE A 145 -10.19 -10.42 -2.36
N SER A 146 -10.77 -9.23 -2.44
CA SER A 146 -12.02 -8.91 -1.75
C SER A 146 -13.20 -9.66 -2.34
N ALA A 147 -13.30 -9.76 -3.67
CA ALA A 147 -14.35 -10.54 -4.32
C ALA A 147 -14.26 -12.03 -3.97
N GLU A 148 -13.04 -12.59 -3.97
CA GLU A 148 -12.75 -13.94 -3.50
C GLU A 148 -13.17 -14.14 -2.04
N ARG A 149 -12.73 -13.25 -1.14
CA ARG A 149 -13.06 -13.25 0.29
C ARG A 149 -14.57 -13.27 0.55
N GLN A 150 -15.36 -12.56 -0.27
CA GLN A 150 -16.81 -12.44 -0.08
C GLN A 150 -17.61 -13.46 -0.92
N GLY A 151 -16.98 -14.23 -1.80
CA GLY A 151 -17.68 -15.14 -2.72
C GLY A 151 -18.68 -14.41 -3.64
N VAL A 152 -18.34 -13.20 -4.08
CA VAL A 152 -19.15 -12.38 -5.01
C VAL A 152 -18.53 -12.33 -6.40
N ALA A 153 -19.24 -11.74 -7.37
CA ALA A 153 -18.72 -11.56 -8.72
C ALA A 153 -17.46 -10.65 -8.73
N PRO A 154 -16.45 -10.92 -9.59
CA PRO A 154 -15.24 -10.12 -9.67
C PRO A 154 -15.46 -8.62 -9.98
N ASP A 155 -16.60 -8.27 -10.59
CA ASP A 155 -16.98 -6.92 -10.98
C ASP A 155 -18.04 -6.29 -10.05
N ASP A 156 -18.28 -6.89 -8.88
CA ASP A 156 -19.25 -6.38 -7.91
C ASP A 156 -18.90 -4.92 -7.52
N PRO A 157 -19.79 -3.94 -7.83
CA PRO A 157 -19.49 -2.53 -7.62
C PRO A 157 -19.30 -2.16 -6.14
N ARG A 158 -19.83 -2.98 -5.22
CA ARG A 158 -19.70 -2.76 -3.78
C ARG A 158 -18.27 -3.05 -3.31
N ILE A 159 -17.58 -4.01 -3.93
CA ILE A 159 -16.17 -4.31 -3.66
C ILE A 159 -15.29 -3.15 -4.12
N ARG A 160 -15.51 -2.67 -5.35
CA ARG A 160 -14.81 -1.49 -5.87
C ARG A 160 -14.98 -0.28 -4.96
N LEU A 161 -16.21 0.00 -4.52
CA LEU A 161 -16.48 1.12 -3.63
C LEU A 161 -15.77 0.97 -2.27
N ALA A 162 -15.72 -0.25 -1.72
CA ALA A 162 -15.01 -0.51 -0.46
C ALA A 162 -13.50 -0.25 -0.59
N VAL A 163 -12.86 -0.73 -1.66
CA VAL A 163 -11.43 -0.48 -1.92
C VAL A 163 -11.15 1.00 -2.11
N GLN A 164 -11.96 1.70 -2.93
CA GLN A 164 -11.81 3.14 -3.18
C GLN A 164 -12.00 3.99 -1.91
N LEU A 165 -12.96 3.64 -1.07
CA LEU A 165 -13.19 4.31 0.21
C LEU A 165 -11.95 4.18 1.09
N VAL A 166 -11.48 2.95 1.35
CA VAL A 166 -10.32 2.72 2.23
C VAL A 166 -9.05 3.34 1.64
N GLY A 167 -8.82 3.22 0.34
CA GLY A 167 -7.69 3.84 -0.34
C GLY A 167 -7.67 5.37 -0.19
N THR A 168 -8.84 6.01 -0.27
CA THR A 168 -8.97 7.46 -0.06
C THR A 168 -8.68 7.85 1.40
N LEU A 169 -9.23 7.11 2.37
CA LEU A 169 -8.97 7.35 3.79
C LEU A 169 -7.48 7.18 4.11
N ALA A 170 -6.84 6.13 3.58
CA ALA A 170 -5.43 5.83 3.75
C ALA A 170 -4.55 6.94 3.14
N ARG A 171 -4.79 7.36 1.89
CA ARG A 171 -4.01 8.42 1.24
C ARG A 171 -3.96 9.70 2.08
N HIS A 172 -5.12 10.16 2.56
CA HIS A 172 -5.16 11.37 3.37
C HIS A 172 -4.63 11.14 4.80
N ALA A 173 -4.63 9.90 5.31
CA ALA A 173 -4.09 9.59 6.63
C ALA A 173 -2.56 9.63 6.58
N VAL A 174 -1.97 9.10 5.50
CA VAL A 174 -0.54 9.26 5.17
C VAL A 174 -0.18 10.73 5.12
N GLU A 175 -0.90 11.53 4.32
CA GLU A 175 -0.66 12.98 4.20
C GLU A 175 -0.66 13.67 5.57
N GLN A 176 -1.68 13.42 6.40
CA GLN A 176 -1.77 14.02 7.74
C GLN A 176 -0.62 13.59 8.66
N SER A 177 -0.34 12.28 8.76
CA SER A 177 0.70 11.74 9.65
C SER A 177 2.10 12.19 9.24
N LEU A 178 2.34 12.40 7.94
CA LEU A 178 3.62 12.91 7.46
C LEU A 178 3.78 14.43 7.65
N SER A 179 2.69 15.21 7.53
CA SER A 179 2.72 16.66 7.79
C SER A 179 2.79 17.00 9.28
N HIS A 180 2.37 16.10 10.17
CA HIS A 180 2.34 16.31 11.62
C HIS A 180 3.00 15.13 12.35
N PRO A 181 4.34 15.05 12.35
CA PRO A 181 5.07 13.91 12.90
C PRO A 181 4.94 13.76 14.43
N GLU A 182 4.64 14.85 15.15
CA GLU A 182 4.30 14.83 16.58
C GLU A 182 2.86 14.38 16.85
N GLY A 183 2.09 14.15 15.78
CA GLY A 183 0.69 13.71 15.84
C GLY A 183 0.55 12.19 16.00
N PRO A 184 -0.70 11.70 15.99
CA PRO A 184 -0.95 10.26 16.04
C PRO A 184 -0.32 9.53 14.83
N PRO A 185 0.15 8.28 15.02
CA PRO A 185 0.70 7.47 13.96
C PRO A 185 -0.36 7.12 12.90
N PHE A 186 0.11 6.70 11.72
CA PHE A 186 -0.72 6.44 10.54
C PHE A 186 -1.89 5.48 10.81
N ASP A 187 -1.61 4.37 11.48
CA ASP A 187 -2.59 3.33 11.82
C ASP A 187 -3.74 3.90 12.67
N ALA A 188 -3.41 4.70 13.69
CA ALA A 188 -4.39 5.35 14.55
C ALA A 188 -5.26 6.35 13.77
N VAL A 189 -4.64 7.15 12.89
CA VAL A 189 -5.36 8.11 12.04
C VAL A 189 -6.31 7.39 11.07
N LEU A 190 -5.84 6.31 10.42
CA LEU A 190 -6.64 5.57 9.45
C LEU A 190 -7.84 4.87 10.11
N ARG A 191 -7.63 4.21 11.26
CA ARG A 191 -8.72 3.55 12.00
C ARG A 191 -9.76 4.56 12.47
N ALA A 192 -9.34 5.69 13.05
CA ALA A 192 -10.25 6.75 13.49
C ALA A 192 -11.10 7.32 12.33
N ARG A 193 -10.53 7.41 11.13
CA ARG A 193 -11.25 7.88 9.94
C ARG A 193 -12.24 6.88 9.38
N LEU A 194 -11.93 5.59 9.46
CA LEU A 194 -12.91 4.55 9.12
C LEU A 194 -14.12 4.62 10.06
N ASP A 195 -13.89 4.83 11.35
CA ASP A 195 -14.97 4.99 12.32
C ASP A 195 -15.80 6.26 12.06
N LEU A 196 -15.16 7.38 11.72
CA LEU A 196 -15.87 8.59 11.30
C LEU A 196 -16.71 8.34 10.05
N ALA A 197 -16.17 7.67 9.02
CA ALA A 197 -16.91 7.31 7.81
C ALA A 197 -18.15 6.46 8.15
N ARG A 198 -18.04 5.49 9.05
CA ARG A 198 -19.18 4.69 9.54
C ARG A 198 -20.26 5.56 10.18
N THR A 199 -19.89 6.55 11.00
CA THR A 199 -20.88 7.45 11.62
C THR A 199 -21.60 8.36 10.61
N LEU A 200 -20.91 8.78 9.55
CA LEU A 200 -21.51 9.60 8.48
C LEU A 200 -22.51 8.78 7.66
N LEU A 201 -22.19 7.52 7.38
CA LEU A 201 -23.01 6.64 6.53
C LEU A 201 -24.20 6.01 7.29
N THR A 202 -24.16 5.96 8.62
CA THR A 202 -25.25 5.45 9.46
C THR A 202 -26.22 6.53 9.93
N ARG A 203 -25.93 7.82 9.71
CA ARG A 203 -26.87 8.92 9.96
C ARG A 203 -28.02 8.89 8.95
N THR A 204 -29.17 8.36 9.35
CA THR A 204 -30.45 8.56 8.68
C THR A 204 -30.79 10.06 8.70
N PRO A 205 -31.27 10.68 7.60
CA PRO A 205 -31.84 12.02 7.66
C PRO A 205 -33.02 12.00 8.64
N ASP A 206 -33.03 12.93 9.58
CA ASP A 206 -34.12 13.11 10.53
C ASP A 206 -35.38 13.56 9.76
N PRO A 207 -36.46 12.76 9.68
CA PRO A 207 -37.64 13.08 8.87
C PRO A 207 -38.46 14.27 9.42
N GLU A 208 -38.11 14.84 10.57
CA GLU A 208 -38.91 15.88 11.24
C GLU A 208 -38.41 17.33 11.08
N LYS A 209 -37.38 17.61 10.26
CA LYS A 209 -36.88 18.99 10.11
C LYS A 209 -37.49 19.84 8.98
N ASP A 210 -38.43 19.30 8.21
CA ASP A 210 -39.13 20.00 7.11
C ASP A 210 -40.66 20.11 7.32
N ARG A 211 -41.13 20.22 8.58
CA ARG A 211 -42.53 20.58 8.88
C ARG A 211 -42.65 21.97 9.51
#